data_AF-A0A024G111-F1
#
_entry.id   AF-A0A024G111-F1
#
_cell.length_a   1.000
_cell.length_b   1.000
_cell.length_c   1.000
_cell.angle_alpha   90.00
_cell.angle_beta   90.00
_cell.angle_gamma   90.00
#
_symmetry.space_group_name_H-M   'P 1'
#
loop_
_entity.id
_entity.type
_entity.pdbx_description
1 polymer ?
#
loop_
_entity_poly.entity_id
_entity_poly.type
_entity_poly.pdbx_seq_one_letter_code
_entity_poly.pdbx_strand_id
1 'polypeptide(L)'
;MQSSFLTQLIALLLRGITDTNKEDNKIALHAIKRVAKKSPSITRAHLSELVQPIFKKITGCNIAIKITAERALLYLLEIQSRPETLSQYVQECEDPAAAKLISEYARRVLAKLKFESEESD
;
A
#
# COMPACT_ATOMS: atom_id res chain seq x y z
N MET A 1 -14.41 19.14 -8.30
CA MET A 1 -14.17 18.35 -9.54
C MET A 1 -13.00 17.37 -9.42
N GLN A 2 -11.85 17.77 -8.84
CA GLN A 2 -10.66 16.90 -8.66
C GLN A 2 -10.89 15.61 -7.84
N SER A 3 -11.78 15.62 -6.84
CA SER A 3 -12.03 14.44 -6.00
C SER A 3 -12.60 13.24 -6.78
N SER A 4 -13.43 13.45 -7.79
CA SER A 4 -14.04 12.36 -8.57
C SER A 4 -13.03 11.55 -9.39
N PHE A 5 -12.02 12.22 -9.97
CA PHE A 5 -10.97 11.57 -10.73
C PHE A 5 -10.07 10.71 -9.85
N LEU A 6 -9.74 11.20 -8.65
CA LEU A 6 -8.91 10.45 -7.71
C LEU A 6 -9.60 9.17 -7.23
N THR A 7 -10.90 9.24 -6.91
CA THR A 7 -11.68 8.06 -6.54
C THR A 7 -11.73 7.03 -7.68
N GLN A 8 -11.92 7.50 -8.94
CA GLN A 8 -11.88 6.61 -10.11
C GLN A 8 -10.49 5.98 -10.31
N LEU A 9 -9.43 6.75 -10.11
CA LEU A 9 -8.06 6.26 -10.19
C LEU A 9 -7.79 5.18 -9.12
N ILE A 10 -8.19 5.42 -7.86
CA ILE A 10 -8.08 4.44 -6.77
C ILE A 10 -8.82 3.15 -7.14
N ALA A 11 -10.04 3.25 -7.66
CA ALA A 11 -10.82 2.09 -8.09
C ALA A 11 -10.14 1.30 -9.23
N LEU A 12 -9.54 1.98 -10.20
CA LEU A 12 -8.76 1.35 -11.27
C LEU A 12 -7.50 0.66 -10.73
N LEU A 13 -6.81 1.28 -9.78
CA LEU A 13 -5.62 0.71 -9.15
C LEU A 13 -5.97 -0.54 -8.32
N LEU A 14 -7.09 -0.49 -7.58
CA LEU A 14 -7.60 -1.65 -6.85
C LEU A 14 -7.90 -2.80 -7.80
N ARG A 15 -8.57 -2.53 -8.93
CA ARG A 15 -8.84 -3.54 -9.95
C ARG A 15 -7.54 -4.17 -10.47
N GLY A 16 -6.53 -3.35 -10.78
CA GLY A 16 -5.21 -3.80 -11.24
C GLY A 16 -4.47 -4.68 -10.22
N ILE A 17 -4.57 -4.38 -8.92
CA ILE A 17 -4.02 -5.25 -7.87
C ILE A 17 -4.83 -6.54 -7.75
N THR A 18 -6.14 -6.53 -7.97
CA THR A 18 -6.94 -7.76 -7.85
C THR A 18 -6.83 -8.67 -9.08
N ASP A 19 -6.27 -8.17 -10.19
CA ASP A 19 -6.13 -8.93 -11.43
C ASP A 19 -5.19 -10.14 -11.28
N THR A 20 -5.40 -11.13 -12.14
CA THR A 20 -4.56 -12.31 -12.30
C THR A 20 -3.27 -11.98 -13.05
N ASN A 21 -3.30 -10.96 -13.93
CA ASN A 21 -2.14 -10.55 -14.71
C ASN A 21 -1.06 -9.91 -13.83
N LYS A 22 0.15 -10.48 -13.85
CA LYS A 22 1.28 -10.02 -13.03
C LYS A 22 1.78 -8.63 -13.41
N GLU A 23 1.69 -8.24 -14.68
CA GLU A 23 2.16 -6.92 -15.12
C GLU A 23 1.21 -5.82 -14.67
N ASP A 24 -0.10 -6.04 -14.75
CA ASP A 24 -1.12 -5.11 -14.25
C ASP A 24 -0.97 -4.89 -12.73
N ASN A 25 -0.69 -5.97 -12.00
CA ASN A 25 -0.35 -5.92 -10.58
C ASN A 25 0.86 -5.03 -10.30
N LYS A 26 1.97 -5.19 -11.04
CA LYS A 26 3.17 -4.36 -10.87
C LYS A 26 2.85 -2.90 -11.14
N ILE A 27 2.22 -2.60 -12.27
CA ILE A 27 1.89 -1.24 -12.69
C ILE A 27 1.04 -0.56 -11.61
N ALA A 28 0.00 -1.23 -11.12
CA ALA A 28 -0.86 -0.70 -10.07
C ALA A 28 -0.10 -0.45 -8.76
N LEU A 29 0.73 -1.40 -8.31
CA LEU A 29 1.53 -1.24 -7.09
C LEU A 29 2.56 -0.11 -7.21
N HIS A 30 3.22 0.03 -8.36
CA HIS A 30 4.14 1.15 -8.63
C HIS A 30 3.42 2.50 -8.64
N ALA A 31 2.23 2.58 -9.25
CA ALA A 31 1.42 3.78 -9.23
C ALA A 31 1.00 4.15 -7.80
N ILE A 32 0.54 3.19 -6.99
CA ILE A 32 0.21 3.43 -5.58
C ILE A 32 1.43 3.89 -4.80
N LYS A 33 2.59 3.24 -4.96
CA LYS A 33 3.86 3.67 -4.34
C LYS A 33 4.14 5.14 -4.66
N ARG A 34 4.02 5.53 -5.93
CA ARG A 34 4.29 6.90 -6.39
C ARG A 34 3.29 7.91 -5.83
N VAL A 35 2.00 7.59 -5.81
CA VAL A 35 0.97 8.48 -5.24
C VAL A 35 1.15 8.60 -3.74
N ALA A 36 1.40 7.51 -3.01
CA ALA A 36 1.67 7.54 -1.58
C ALA A 36 2.92 8.37 -1.25
N LYS A 37 3.98 8.26 -2.07
CA LYS A 37 5.21 9.04 -1.90
C LYS A 37 4.99 10.54 -2.15
N LYS A 38 4.28 10.91 -3.22
CA LYS A 38 4.10 12.32 -3.64
C LYS A 38 2.94 13.03 -2.96
N SER A 39 1.91 12.30 -2.55
CA SER A 39 0.66 12.85 -2.04
C SER A 39 0.04 11.92 -0.99
N PRO A 40 0.73 11.71 0.16
CA PRO A 40 0.29 10.77 1.19
C PRO A 40 -1.07 11.13 1.79
N SER A 41 -1.49 12.39 1.75
CA SER A 41 -2.84 12.81 2.16
C SER A 41 -3.96 12.14 1.37
N ILE A 42 -3.74 11.89 0.07
CA ILE A 42 -4.74 11.24 -0.80
C ILE A 42 -4.86 9.76 -0.43
N THR A 43 -3.74 9.06 -0.32
CA THR A 43 -3.75 7.61 -0.03
C THR A 43 -4.22 7.31 1.39
N ARG A 44 -4.02 8.24 2.33
CA ARG A 44 -4.55 8.14 3.70
C ARG A 44 -6.07 8.08 3.77
N ALA A 45 -6.77 8.74 2.85
CA ALA A 45 -8.23 8.67 2.80
C ALA A 45 -8.76 7.30 2.35
N HIS A 46 -7.89 6.42 1.84
CA HIS A 46 -8.23 5.13 1.24
C HIS A 46 -7.46 3.95 1.86
N LEU A 47 -6.98 4.08 3.11
CA LEU A 47 -6.17 3.04 3.77
C LEU A 47 -6.92 1.71 3.88
N SER A 48 -8.18 1.73 4.33
CA SER A 48 -8.98 0.52 4.50
C SER A 48 -9.18 -0.24 3.19
N GLU A 49 -9.27 0.47 2.05
CA GLU A 49 -9.42 -0.13 0.72
C GLU A 49 -8.10 -0.68 0.16
N LEU A 50 -6.99 0.04 0.35
CA LEU A 50 -5.71 -0.27 -0.31
C LEU A 50 -4.85 -1.26 0.45
N VAL A 51 -4.87 -1.22 1.79
CA VAL A 51 -3.90 -1.98 2.61
C VAL A 51 -4.11 -3.49 2.49
N GLN A 52 -5.35 -3.98 2.58
CA GLN A 52 -5.61 -5.42 2.55
C GLN A 52 -5.26 -6.08 1.19
N PRO A 53 -5.67 -5.52 0.02
CA PRO A 53 -5.30 -6.09 -1.27
C PRO A 53 -3.78 -6.12 -1.51
N ILE A 54 -3.06 -5.08 -1.08
CA ILE A 54 -1.59 -5.04 -1.18
C ILE A 54 -0.98 -6.10 -0.26
N PHE A 55 -1.45 -6.20 0.98
CA PHE A 55 -0.95 -7.19 1.92
C PHE A 55 -1.18 -8.63 1.45
N LYS A 56 -2.31 -8.91 0.80
CA LYS A 56 -2.57 -10.21 0.17
C LYS A 56 -1.52 -10.57 -0.87
N LYS A 57 -1.01 -9.59 -1.64
CA LYS A 57 0.08 -9.83 -2.60
C LYS A 57 1.41 -10.13 -1.93
N ILE A 58 1.67 -9.54 -0.76
CA ILE A 58 2.87 -9.84 0.04
C ILE A 58 2.87 -11.31 0.52
N THR A 59 1.69 -11.83 0.86
CA THR A 59 1.52 -13.24 1.27
C THR A 59 1.54 -14.25 0.12
N GLY A 60 1.56 -13.80 -1.14
CA GLY A 60 1.56 -14.66 -2.32
C GLY A 60 2.92 -15.29 -2.66
N CYS A 61 2.93 -16.15 -3.69
CA CYS A 61 4.13 -16.91 -4.10
C CYS A 61 5.04 -16.18 -5.11
N ASN A 62 4.62 -15.04 -5.67
CA ASN A 62 5.41 -14.34 -6.69
C ASN A 62 6.35 -13.31 -6.05
N ILE A 63 7.65 -13.63 -6.01
CA ILE A 63 8.70 -12.81 -5.37
C ILE A 63 8.75 -11.39 -5.94
N ALA A 64 8.67 -11.23 -7.26
CA ALA A 64 8.75 -9.92 -7.89
C ALA A 64 7.58 -9.01 -7.45
N ILE A 65 6.37 -9.56 -7.42
CA ILE A 65 5.18 -8.84 -6.95
C ILE A 65 5.28 -8.54 -5.46
N LYS A 66 5.76 -9.50 -4.67
CA LYS A 66 5.92 -9.36 -3.23
C LYS A 66 6.82 -8.17 -2.88
N ILE A 67 7.98 -8.05 -3.51
CA ILE A 67 8.91 -6.93 -3.27
C ILE A 67 8.23 -5.60 -3.61
N THR A 68 7.58 -5.50 -4.78
CA THR A 68 6.85 -4.28 -5.17
C THR A 68 5.70 -3.95 -4.20
N ALA A 69 4.99 -4.96 -3.71
CA ALA A 69 3.89 -4.80 -2.75
C ALA A 69 4.39 -4.36 -1.37
N GLU A 70 5.49 -4.93 -0.87
CA GLU A 70 6.13 -4.50 0.37
C GLU A 70 6.56 -3.03 0.29
N ARG A 71 7.13 -2.63 -0.86
CA ARG A 71 7.49 -1.23 -1.12
C ARG A 71 6.26 -0.34 -1.15
N ALA A 72 5.22 -0.68 -1.90
CA ALA A 72 3.98 0.10 -1.92
C ALA A 72 3.39 0.25 -0.52
N LEU A 73 3.36 -0.83 0.27
CA LEU A 73 2.80 -0.83 1.62
C LEU A 73 3.63 0.01 2.61
N LEU A 74 4.96 0.00 2.48
CA LEU A 74 5.85 0.83 3.30
C LEU A 74 5.51 2.33 3.18
N TYR A 75 5.34 2.80 1.95
CA TYR A 75 5.00 4.20 1.67
C TYR A 75 3.55 4.52 2.03
N LEU A 76 2.62 3.60 1.74
CA LEU A 76 1.19 3.77 2.02
C LEU A 76 0.92 3.93 3.53
N LEU A 77 1.57 3.13 4.36
CA LEU A 77 1.42 3.18 5.83
C LEU A 77 2.34 4.22 6.48
N GLU A 78 3.15 4.93 5.71
CA GLU A 78 4.06 5.98 6.18
C GLU A 78 4.93 5.54 7.37
N ILE A 79 5.37 4.27 7.40
CA ILE A 79 5.99 3.63 8.58
C ILE A 79 7.17 4.44 9.15
N GLN A 80 7.90 5.15 8.29
CA GLN A 80 9.07 5.93 8.66
C GLN A 80 8.79 7.43 8.85
N SER A 81 7.81 7.97 8.12
CA SER A 81 7.54 9.41 8.08
C SER A 81 6.42 9.84 9.03
N ARG A 82 5.43 8.97 9.26
CA ARG A 82 4.24 9.25 10.07
C ARG A 82 3.68 7.96 10.70
N PRO A 83 4.25 7.50 11.83
CA PRO A 83 3.84 6.26 12.49
C PRO A 83 2.36 6.21 12.87
N GLU A 84 1.70 7.36 13.06
CA GLU A 84 0.28 7.45 13.38
C GLU A 84 -0.60 6.90 12.26
N THR A 85 -0.14 6.91 11.00
CA THR A 85 -0.88 6.37 9.86
C THR A 85 -1.16 4.88 10.04
N LEU A 86 -0.23 4.11 10.63
CA LEU A 86 -0.48 2.71 10.97
C LEU A 86 -1.53 2.57 12.08
N SER A 87 -1.49 3.43 13.10
CA SER A 87 -2.50 3.44 14.17
C SER A 87 -3.89 3.78 13.63
N GLN A 88 -3.99 4.74 12.71
CA GLN A 88 -5.24 5.09 12.02
C GLN A 88 -5.80 3.90 11.24
N TYR A 89 -4.96 3.23 10.43
CA TYR A 89 -5.38 2.02 9.71
C TYR A 89 -5.92 0.95 10.67
N VAL A 90 -5.25 0.70 11.79
CA VAL A 90 -5.70 -0.33 12.76
C VAL A 90 -7.05 0.02 13.38
N GLN A 91 -7.35 1.31 13.58
CA GLN A 91 -8.63 1.77 14.11
C GLN A 91 -9.76 1.69 13.08
N GLU A 92 -9.45 1.95 11.80
CA GLU A 92 -10.42 2.01 10.70
C GLU A 92 -10.65 0.64 10.04
N CYS A 93 -9.78 -0.34 10.25
CA CYS A 93 -9.89 -1.65 9.65
C CYS A 93 -11.01 -2.47 10.30
N GLU A 94 -11.98 -2.88 9.49
CA GLU A 94 -13.15 -3.66 9.93
C GLU A 94 -12.81 -5.05 10.45
N ASP A 95 -11.69 -5.63 9.99
CA ASP A 95 -11.18 -6.93 10.46
C ASP A 95 -10.04 -6.72 11.48
N PRO A 96 -10.30 -6.91 12.79
CA PRO A 96 -9.29 -6.71 13.82
C PRO A 96 -8.13 -7.73 13.75
N ALA A 97 -8.38 -8.94 13.24
CA ALA A 97 -7.36 -9.97 13.11
C ALA A 97 -6.38 -9.61 11.99
N ALA A 98 -6.91 -9.18 10.84
CA ALA A 98 -6.11 -8.65 9.74
C ALA A 98 -5.33 -7.40 10.18
N ALA A 99 -5.98 -6.45 10.85
CA ALA A 99 -5.35 -5.24 11.36
C ALA A 99 -4.14 -5.55 12.27
N LYS A 100 -4.30 -6.49 13.20
CA LYS A 100 -3.23 -6.92 14.10
C LYS A 100 -2.09 -7.59 13.35
N LEU A 101 -2.38 -8.49 12.42
CA LEU A 101 -1.39 -9.17 11.59
C LEU A 101 -0.55 -8.17 10.78
N ILE A 102 -1.22 -7.23 10.12
CA ILE A 102 -0.59 -6.22 9.27
C ILE A 102 0.23 -5.24 10.11
N SER A 103 -0.27 -4.83 11.28
CA SER A 103 0.47 -3.96 12.21
C SER A 103 1.75 -4.62 12.71
N GLU A 104 1.70 -5.91 13.04
CA GLU A 104 2.89 -6.65 13.48
C GLU A 104 3.89 -6.81 12.32
N TYR A 105 3.40 -7.13 11.12
CA TYR A 105 4.23 -7.24 9.94
C TYR A 105 4.91 -5.90 9.60
N ALA A 106 4.17 -4.80 9.65
CA ALA A 106 4.69 -3.46 9.43
C ALA A 106 5.82 -3.11 10.41
N ARG A 107 5.63 -3.39 11.71
CA ARG A 107 6.63 -3.14 12.75
C ARG A 107 7.87 -4.03 12.63
N ARG A 108 7.73 -5.29 12.21
CA ARG A 108 8.85 -6.24 12.14
C ARG A 108 9.63 -6.22 10.83
N VAL A 109 8.94 -6.00 9.73
CA VAL A 109 9.47 -6.16 8.37
C VAL A 109 9.61 -4.80 7.71
N LEU A 110 8.52 -4.05 7.57
CA LEU A 110 8.54 -2.78 6.83
C LEU A 110 9.43 -1.73 7.51
N ALA A 111 9.43 -1.67 8.84
CA ALA A 111 10.28 -0.75 9.60
C ALA A 111 11.79 -0.96 9.36
N LYS A 112 12.20 -2.14 8.87
CA LYS A 112 13.61 -2.46 8.54
C LYS A 112 13.98 -2.11 7.09
N LEU A 113 13.00 -1.84 6.23
CA LEU A 113 13.26 -1.51 4.83
C LEU A 113 13.79 -0.09 4.73
N LYS A 114 14.85 0.16 3.96
CA LYS A 114 15.30 1.54 3.70
C LYS A 114 14.36 2.25 2.74
N PHE A 115 14.18 3.56 2.90
CA PHE A 115 13.56 4.38 1.86
C PHE A 115 14.42 4.32 0.59
N GLU A 116 13.78 4.14 -0.56
CA GLU A 116 14.46 4.31 -1.85
C GLU A 116 14.53 5.83 -2.13
N SER A 117 15.76 6.36 -2.25
CA SER A 117 16.01 7.71 -2.74
C SER A 117 15.51 7.86 -4.18
N GLU A 118 15.31 9.08 -4.64
CA GLU A 118 14.66 9.39 -5.93
C GLU A 118 15.37 8.81 -7.16
N GLU A 119 16.59 8.31 -7.04
CA GLU A 119 17.41 7.81 -8.14
C GLU A 119 17.10 6.38 -8.60
N SER A 120 16.24 5.64 -7.90
CA SER A 120 16.05 4.18 -8.12
C SER A 120 14.73 3.77 -8.78
N ASP A 121 14.16 4.59 -9.66
CA ASP A 121 12.89 4.33 -10.37
C ASP A 121 13.06 4.32 -11.90
#